data_AF-A0A7S4IYY2-F1
#
_entry.id   AF-A0A7S4IYY2-F1
#
_cell.length_a   1.000
_cell.length_b   1.000
_cell.length_c   1.000
_cell.angle_alpha   90.00
_cell.angle_beta   90.00
_cell.angle_gamma   90.00
#
_symmetry.space_group_name_H-M   'P 1'
#
loop_
_entity.id
_entity.type
_entity.pdbx_description
1 polymer ?
#
loop_
_entity_poly.entity_id
_entity_poly.type
_entity_poly.pdbx_seq_one_letter_code
_entity_poly.pdbx_strand_id
1 'polypeptide(L)'
;QEGHTNVHRGGTTYAPAIHCWARSGDPRAPERAEAIMRRMAQLPLPPANDSGDKKSLRVNAHIISGVMHCWSRSRAPDGPHRALAILEWAQQLYSERKGDPPNTICYNVAINAFAKSDIRDKAERSYEVLRLLMEAYRNGNHMANPTVNSFTQVLNACAYTRGDREDQDRAFHIARMCLRDLMTMPELEGGPDNIAFSEFLLACANLTPPGVDRDALVESVFQECCKLGQVDKMVLMNLSRAASRKLFVSLTSDRRINDLPEDWKCNTKRRHHRQNR
;
A
#
# COMPACT_ATOMS: atom_id res chain seq x y z
N GLN A 1 41.16 5.76 -9.97
CA GLN A 1 41.27 6.52 -8.70
C GLN A 1 40.08 6.13 -7.85
N GLU A 2 40.35 5.28 -6.88
CA GLU A 2 39.37 4.65 -6.00
C GLU A 2 38.96 5.64 -4.91
N GLY A 3 37.70 6.07 -4.95
CA GLY A 3 37.10 6.88 -3.89
C GLY A 3 36.73 5.99 -2.71
N HIS A 4 37.69 5.74 -1.83
CA HIS A 4 37.45 5.17 -0.50
C HIS A 4 36.57 6.13 0.31
N THR A 5 35.24 5.94 0.28
CA THR A 5 34.38 6.46 1.35
C THR A 5 34.61 5.59 2.58
N ASN A 6 35.65 5.94 3.33
CA ASN A 6 35.90 5.44 4.67
C ASN A 6 34.75 5.96 5.55
N VAL A 7 33.71 5.15 5.70
CA VAL A 7 32.58 5.42 6.59
C VAL A 7 33.13 5.39 8.01
N HIS A 8 33.45 6.57 8.54
CA HIS A 8 33.98 6.73 9.88
C HIS A 8 33.00 6.12 10.89
N ARG A 9 33.52 5.25 11.77
CA ARG A 9 32.85 4.73 12.96
C ARG A 9 32.53 5.89 13.89
N GLY A 10 31.35 6.50 13.74
CA GLY A 10 30.85 7.55 14.61
C GLY A 10 29.61 8.21 14.01
N GLY A 11 28.44 7.89 14.57
CA GLY A 11 27.23 8.71 14.47
C GLY A 11 26.55 8.89 13.10
N THR A 12 26.93 8.18 12.04
CA THR A 12 26.19 8.25 10.77
C THR A 12 25.02 7.26 10.80
N THR A 13 23.84 7.77 11.12
CA THR A 13 22.58 7.03 10.96
C THR A 13 22.51 6.59 9.49
N TYR A 14 22.60 5.29 9.20
CA TYR A 14 22.53 4.74 7.84
C TYR A 14 21.22 5.13 7.11
N ALA A 15 20.19 5.51 7.88
CA ALA A 15 18.89 5.95 7.40
C ALA A 15 18.91 7.16 6.44
N PRO A 16 19.51 8.33 6.76
CA PRO A 16 19.67 9.44 5.84
C PRO A 16 20.31 9.05 4.50
N ALA A 17 21.37 8.23 4.50
CA ALA A 17 22.03 7.79 3.28
C ALA A 17 21.10 6.91 2.41
N ILE A 18 20.42 5.95 3.03
CA ILE A 18 19.43 5.08 2.36
C ILE A 18 18.26 5.92 1.82
N HIS A 19 17.81 6.92 2.58
CA HIS A 19 16.71 7.79 2.18
C HIS A 19 17.08 8.74 1.03
N CYS A 20 18.31 9.26 1.01
CA CYS A 20 18.84 10.00 -0.13
C CYS A 20 18.92 9.11 -1.37
N TRP A 21 19.38 7.86 -1.22
CA TRP A 21 19.43 6.89 -2.31
C TRP A 21 18.04 6.53 -2.84
N ALA A 22 17.04 6.35 -1.96
CA ALA A 22 15.64 6.10 -2.31
C ALA A 22 15.00 7.22 -3.14
N ARG A 23 15.63 8.40 -3.21
CA ARG A 23 15.19 9.57 -3.98
C ARG A 23 16.13 9.96 -5.13
N SER A 24 17.30 9.33 -5.23
CA SER A 24 18.35 9.69 -6.20
C SER A 24 18.04 9.29 -7.64
N GLY A 25 17.20 8.28 -7.85
CA GLY A 25 16.92 7.72 -9.18
C GLY A 25 18.10 6.95 -9.80
N ASP A 26 19.21 6.76 -9.07
CA ASP A 26 20.35 5.95 -9.51
C ASP A 26 19.90 4.47 -9.64
N PRO A 27 20.06 3.83 -10.82
CA PRO A 27 19.72 2.43 -11.02
C PRO A 27 20.41 1.47 -10.04
N ARG A 28 21.58 1.84 -9.49
CA ARG A 28 22.35 1.02 -8.52
C ARG A 28 22.03 1.34 -7.06
N ALA A 29 21.16 2.32 -6.81
CA ALA A 29 20.77 2.70 -5.45
C ALA A 29 20.13 1.55 -4.65
N PRO A 30 19.23 0.73 -5.22
CA PRO A 30 18.60 -0.36 -4.47
C PRO A 30 19.60 -1.40 -3.98
N GLU A 31 20.51 -1.87 -4.83
CA GLU A 31 21.50 -2.88 -4.50
C GLU A 31 22.49 -2.38 -3.46
N ARG A 32 22.94 -1.12 -3.60
CA ARG A 32 23.83 -0.51 -2.61
C ARG A 32 23.13 -0.34 -1.27
N ALA A 33 21.88 0.13 -1.26
CA ALA A 33 21.10 0.32 -0.04
C ALA A 33 20.92 -1.02 0.69
N GLU A 34 20.60 -2.07 -0.06
CA GLU A 34 20.45 -3.41 0.50
C GLU A 34 21.78 -3.98 1.00
N ALA A 35 22.89 -3.80 0.28
CA ALA A 35 24.21 -4.24 0.71
C ALA A 35 24.63 -3.60 2.03
N ILE A 36 24.37 -2.29 2.21
CA ILE A 36 24.62 -1.60 3.47
C ILE A 36 23.77 -2.19 4.60
N MET A 37 22.47 -2.38 4.36
CA MET A 37 21.55 -2.95 5.34
C MET A 37 21.96 -4.37 5.76
N ARG A 38 22.38 -5.21 4.80
CA ARG A 38 22.87 -6.57 5.09
C ARG A 38 24.18 -6.56 5.88
N ARG A 39 25.11 -5.66 5.54
CA ARG A 39 26.36 -5.49 6.31
C ARG A 39 26.06 -5.03 7.74
N MET A 40 25.10 -4.14 7.91
CA MET A 40 24.66 -3.68 9.23
C MET A 40 24.11 -4.82 10.09
N ALA A 41 23.34 -5.75 9.50
CA ALA A 41 22.84 -6.94 10.20
C ALA A 41 23.93 -7.94 10.62
N GLN A 42 25.13 -7.90 10.02
CA GLN A 42 26.26 -8.76 10.37
C GLN A 42 27.11 -8.18 11.51
N LEU A 43 26.88 -6.92 11.91
CA LEU A 43 27.62 -6.32 13.02
C LEU A 43 27.16 -6.90 14.36
N PRO A 44 28.07 -7.09 15.33
CA PRO A 44 27.70 -7.51 16.68
C PRO A 44 26.65 -6.58 17.27
N LEU A 45 25.55 -7.14 17.74
CA LEU A 45 24.49 -6.36 18.38
C LEU A 45 25.01 -5.80 19.71
N PRO A 46 24.73 -4.53 20.04
CA PRO A 46 25.02 -4.00 21.36
C PRO A 46 24.22 -4.76 22.42
N PRO A 47 24.74 -4.87 23.66
CA PRO A 47 24.01 -5.49 24.77
C PRO A 47 22.67 -4.78 25.00
N ALA A 48 21.63 -5.56 25.34
CA ALA A 48 20.24 -5.11 25.40
C ALA A 48 19.96 -3.93 26.35
N ASN A 49 20.87 -3.65 27.29
CA ASN A 49 20.73 -2.61 28.30
C ASN A 49 21.48 -1.31 27.95
N ASP A 50 22.12 -1.23 26.79
CA ASP A 50 22.90 -0.06 26.37
C ASP A 50 21.96 1.00 25.75
N SER A 51 21.60 2.02 26.54
CA SER A 51 20.69 3.12 26.17
C SER A 51 21.35 4.24 25.36
N GLY A 52 22.60 4.07 24.92
CA GLY A 52 23.34 5.02 24.09
C GLY A 52 23.08 4.91 22.58
N ASP A 53 23.80 5.76 21.82
CA ASP A 53 23.81 5.89 20.34
C ASP A 53 23.95 4.57 19.55
N LYS A 54 24.27 3.43 20.21
CA LYS A 54 24.45 2.12 19.59
C LYS A 54 23.15 1.42 19.18
N LYS A 55 21.97 1.85 19.65
CA LYS A 55 20.68 1.37 19.10
C LYS A 55 20.56 1.66 17.59
N SER A 56 21.29 2.67 17.10
CA SER A 56 21.42 3.01 15.67
C SER A 56 22.12 1.92 14.83
N LEU A 57 22.77 0.94 15.46
CA LEU A 57 23.44 -0.18 14.79
C LEU A 57 22.49 -1.37 14.52
N ARG A 58 21.29 -1.39 15.11
CA ARG A 58 20.30 -2.44 14.87
C ARG A 58 19.45 -2.12 13.63
N VAL A 59 19.25 -3.11 12.77
CA VAL A 59 18.33 -2.98 11.63
C VAL A 59 16.91 -2.79 12.19
N ASN A 60 16.34 -1.62 11.92
CA ASN A 60 15.01 -1.24 12.36
C ASN A 60 14.05 -1.08 11.17
N ALA A 61 12.75 -0.98 11.46
CA ALA A 61 11.72 -0.86 10.44
C ALA A 61 11.90 0.35 9.49
N HIS A 62 12.55 1.43 9.96
CA HIS A 62 12.80 2.61 9.13
C HIS A 62 13.88 2.34 8.05
N ILE A 63 14.95 1.64 8.41
CA ILE A 63 15.98 1.21 7.46
C ILE A 63 15.39 0.22 6.46
N ILE A 64 14.66 -0.79 6.94
CA ILE A 64 13.99 -1.80 6.12
C ILE A 64 13.06 -1.14 5.10
N SER A 65 12.10 -0.31 5.55
CA SER A 65 11.18 0.40 4.66
C SER A 65 11.89 1.34 3.69
N GLY A 66 13.00 1.95 4.09
CA GLY A 66 13.85 2.75 3.21
C GLY A 66 14.42 1.95 2.04
N VAL A 67 15.01 0.79 2.31
CA VAL A 67 15.57 -0.09 1.26
C VAL A 67 14.45 -0.67 0.39
N MET A 68 13.33 -1.10 0.97
CA MET A 68 12.16 -1.54 0.22
C MET A 68 11.63 -0.42 -0.69
N HIS A 69 11.68 0.84 -0.24
CA HIS A 69 11.31 1.98 -1.07
C HIS A 69 12.26 2.17 -2.25
N CYS A 70 13.57 1.96 -2.08
CA CYS A 70 14.52 1.97 -3.20
C CYS A 70 14.11 0.95 -4.27
N TRP A 71 13.82 -0.29 -3.86
CA TRP A 71 13.40 -1.36 -4.78
C TRP A 71 12.04 -1.09 -5.43
N SER A 72 11.04 -0.65 -4.66
CA SER A 72 9.69 -0.37 -5.21
C SER A 72 9.64 0.79 -6.21
N ARG A 73 10.65 1.68 -6.19
CA ARG A 73 10.76 2.81 -7.12
C ARG A 73 11.80 2.58 -8.21
N SER A 74 12.57 1.51 -8.11
CA SER A 74 13.53 1.19 -9.16
C SER A 74 12.78 0.76 -10.42
N ARG A 75 13.45 0.87 -11.57
CA ARG A 75 12.93 0.30 -12.82
C ARG A 75 13.32 -1.18 -12.98
N ALA A 76 13.83 -1.81 -11.92
CA ALA A 76 14.28 -3.18 -11.95
C ALA A 76 13.06 -4.12 -12.00
N PRO A 77 12.99 -5.07 -12.95
CA PRO A 77 11.84 -5.97 -13.08
C PRO A 77 11.57 -6.81 -11.82
N ASP A 78 12.62 -7.10 -11.04
CA ASP A 78 12.57 -7.86 -9.80
C ASP A 78 12.22 -7.02 -8.56
N GLY A 79 12.09 -5.69 -8.70
CA GLY A 79 11.85 -4.77 -7.59
C GLY A 79 10.74 -5.20 -6.61
N PRO A 80 9.54 -5.62 -7.08
CA PRO A 80 8.48 -6.13 -6.20
C PRO A 80 8.89 -7.37 -5.41
N HIS A 81 9.55 -8.33 -6.06
CA HIS A 81 10.04 -9.55 -5.41
C HIS A 81 11.16 -9.24 -4.41
N ARG A 82 12.04 -8.28 -4.71
CA ARG A 82 13.08 -7.82 -3.77
C ARG A 82 12.47 -7.14 -2.55
N ALA A 83 11.45 -6.30 -2.74
CA ALA A 83 10.73 -5.70 -1.62
C ALA A 83 10.11 -6.76 -0.71
N LEU A 84 9.47 -7.79 -1.29
CA LEU A 84 8.91 -8.91 -0.54
C LEU A 84 10.00 -9.72 0.20
N ALA A 85 11.10 -10.07 -0.47
CA ALA A 85 12.20 -10.81 0.14
C ALA A 85 12.83 -10.05 1.33
N ILE A 86 12.90 -8.72 1.25
CA ILE A 86 13.38 -7.88 2.36
C ILE A 86 12.36 -7.87 3.52
N LEU A 87 11.06 -7.86 3.23
CA LEU A 87 10.02 -7.96 4.25
C LEU A 87 10.09 -9.31 4.99
N GLU A 88 10.22 -10.42 4.26
CA GLU A 88 10.38 -11.77 4.82
C GLU A 88 11.65 -11.87 5.66
N TRP A 89 12.76 -11.31 5.16
CA TRP A 89 14.01 -11.23 5.92
C TRP A 89 13.85 -10.41 7.22
N ALA A 90 13.09 -9.32 7.19
CA ALA A 90 12.80 -8.53 8.38
C ALA A 90 11.94 -9.31 9.40
N GLN A 91 10.97 -10.11 8.94
CA GLN A 91 10.22 -11.04 9.79
C GLN A 91 11.15 -12.08 10.43
N GLN A 92 12.09 -12.63 9.65
CA GLN A 92 13.11 -13.57 10.15
C GLN A 92 13.98 -12.91 11.24
N LEU A 93 14.52 -11.71 10.98
CA LEU A 93 15.32 -10.98 11.97
C LEU A 93 14.55 -10.74 13.28
N TYR A 94 13.26 -10.44 13.19
CA TYR A 94 12.42 -10.27 14.37
C TYR A 94 12.25 -11.59 15.14
N SER A 95 12.00 -12.71 14.45
CA SER A 95 11.87 -14.04 15.07
C SER A 95 13.15 -14.48 15.79
N GLU A 96 14.32 -14.11 15.24
CA GLU A 96 15.63 -14.36 15.84
C GLU A 96 16.02 -13.35 16.93
N ARG A 97 15.11 -12.40 17.27
CA ARG A 97 15.35 -11.27 18.18
C ARG A 97 16.49 -10.33 17.76
N LYS A 98 16.88 -10.36 16.49
CA LYS A 98 17.96 -9.55 15.91
C LYS A 98 17.49 -8.22 15.32
N GLY A 99 16.20 -8.09 14.98
CA GLY A 99 15.61 -6.88 14.41
C GLY A 99 14.34 -6.42 15.10
N ASP A 100 13.86 -5.24 14.72
CA ASP A 100 12.53 -4.77 15.08
C ASP A 100 11.47 -5.45 14.20
N PRO A 101 10.23 -5.64 14.70
CA PRO A 101 9.16 -6.20 13.89
C PRO A 101 8.85 -5.30 12.68
N PRO A 102 8.55 -5.87 11.50
CA PRO A 102 8.03 -5.10 10.38
C PRO A 102 6.72 -4.41 10.77
N ASN A 103 6.60 -3.14 10.40
CA ASN A 103 5.41 -2.33 10.65
C ASN A 103 4.55 -2.19 9.39
N THR A 104 3.37 -1.58 9.50
CA THR A 104 2.43 -1.34 8.40
C THR A 104 3.07 -0.67 7.18
N ILE A 105 4.07 0.20 7.39
CA ILE A 105 4.80 0.84 6.28
C ILE A 105 5.54 -0.21 5.46
N CYS A 106 6.24 -1.16 6.09
CA CYS A 106 6.96 -2.22 5.38
C CYS A 106 6.01 -3.02 4.48
N TYR A 107 4.88 -3.49 5.01
CA TYR A 107 3.87 -4.22 4.22
C TYR A 107 3.30 -3.36 3.09
N ASN A 108 2.91 -2.11 3.37
CA ASN A 108 2.40 -1.20 2.34
C ASN A 108 3.40 -0.95 1.22
N VAL A 109 4.70 -0.84 1.51
CA VAL A 109 5.71 -0.69 0.45
C VAL A 109 5.77 -1.91 -0.46
N ALA A 110 5.68 -3.12 0.09
CA ALA A 110 5.63 -4.35 -0.72
C ALA A 110 4.33 -4.45 -1.54
N ILE A 111 3.16 -4.16 -0.95
CA ILE A 111 1.88 -4.12 -1.67
C ILE A 111 1.95 -3.13 -2.84
N ASN A 112 2.43 -1.91 -2.58
CA ASN A 112 2.58 -0.87 -3.60
C ASN A 112 3.54 -1.28 -4.73
N ALA A 113 4.61 -1.99 -4.39
CA ALA A 113 5.60 -2.44 -5.37
C ALA A 113 4.95 -3.39 -6.39
N PHE A 114 4.15 -4.36 -5.92
CA PHE A 114 3.38 -5.23 -6.80
C PHE A 114 2.30 -4.44 -7.57
N ALA A 115 1.54 -3.58 -6.89
CA ALA A 115 0.47 -2.80 -7.52
C ALA A 115 0.96 -1.96 -8.72
N LYS A 116 2.17 -1.40 -8.63
CA LYS A 116 2.80 -0.59 -9.69
C LYS A 116 3.60 -1.39 -10.71
N SER A 117 3.78 -2.69 -10.50
CA SER A 117 4.51 -3.54 -11.42
C SER A 117 3.68 -3.90 -12.65
N ASP A 118 4.33 -4.45 -13.68
CA ASP A 118 3.67 -5.05 -14.85
C ASP A 118 3.48 -6.58 -14.71
N ILE A 119 3.66 -7.12 -13.50
CA ILE A 119 3.53 -8.56 -13.25
C ILE A 119 2.06 -8.99 -13.43
N ARG A 120 1.85 -10.16 -14.04
CA ARG A 120 0.52 -10.71 -14.36
C ARG A 120 -0.32 -10.98 -13.11
N ASP A 121 0.26 -11.61 -12.09
CA ASP A 121 -0.39 -11.99 -10.81
C ASP A 121 -0.33 -10.87 -9.75
N LYS A 122 -0.21 -9.59 -10.15
CA LYS A 122 -0.01 -8.48 -9.20
C LYS A 122 -1.13 -8.35 -8.16
N ALA A 123 -2.38 -8.67 -8.53
CA ALA A 123 -3.51 -8.59 -7.61
C ALA A 123 -3.39 -9.65 -6.50
N GLU A 124 -3.10 -10.89 -6.90
CA GLU A 124 -2.87 -12.01 -6.01
C GLU A 124 -1.69 -11.73 -5.08
N ARG A 125 -0.55 -11.28 -5.62
CA ARG A 125 0.63 -10.95 -4.81
C ARG A 125 0.40 -9.80 -3.84
N SER A 126 -0.25 -8.71 -4.28
CA SER A 126 -0.63 -7.62 -3.39
C SER A 126 -1.56 -8.09 -2.27
N TYR A 127 -2.50 -8.99 -2.58
CA TYR A 127 -3.42 -9.55 -1.59
C TYR A 127 -2.74 -10.52 -0.62
N GLU A 128 -1.80 -11.35 -1.08
CA GLU A 128 -0.96 -12.20 -0.22
C GLU A 128 -0.24 -11.37 0.84
N VAL A 129 0.39 -10.26 0.44
CA VAL A 129 1.09 -9.37 1.39
C VAL A 129 0.12 -8.69 2.36
N LEU A 130 -1.07 -8.30 1.91
CA LEU A 130 -2.13 -7.79 2.80
C LEU A 130 -2.56 -8.85 3.83
N ARG A 131 -2.69 -10.11 3.43
CA ARG A 131 -2.99 -11.20 4.36
C ARG A 131 -1.89 -11.41 5.40
N LEU A 132 -0.61 -11.32 4.99
CA LEU A 132 0.52 -11.36 5.91
C LEU A 132 0.49 -10.20 6.91
N LEU A 133 0.10 -8.99 6.48
CA LEU A 133 -0.09 -7.83 7.36
C LEU A 133 -1.17 -8.12 8.42
N MET A 134 -2.34 -8.60 7.98
CA MET A 134 -3.45 -8.94 8.86
C MET A 134 -3.09 -10.07 9.84
N GLU A 135 -2.36 -11.08 9.38
CA GLU A 135 -1.89 -12.18 10.22
C GLU A 135 -0.87 -11.71 11.26
N ALA A 136 0.10 -10.89 10.87
CA ALA A 136 1.07 -10.32 11.80
C ALA A 136 0.38 -9.51 12.91
N TYR A 137 -0.63 -8.71 12.56
CA TYR A 137 -1.42 -7.95 13.54
C TYR A 137 -2.17 -8.87 14.52
N ARG A 138 -2.87 -9.88 14.01
CA ARG A 138 -3.60 -10.88 14.82
C ARG A 138 -2.68 -11.65 15.76
N ASN A 139 -1.43 -11.88 15.34
CA ASN A 139 -0.40 -12.54 16.13
C ASN A 139 0.29 -11.60 17.14
N GLY A 140 -0.25 -10.40 17.39
CA GLY A 140 0.21 -9.47 18.42
C GLY A 140 1.23 -8.43 17.96
N ASN A 141 1.58 -8.38 16.68
CA ASN A 141 2.40 -7.29 16.15
C ASN A 141 1.52 -6.05 15.90
N HIS A 142 1.24 -5.28 16.95
CA HIS A 142 0.42 -4.06 16.86
C HIS A 142 1.03 -2.97 15.96
N MET A 143 2.33 -3.05 15.63
CA MET A 143 2.96 -2.14 14.66
C MET A 143 2.58 -2.46 13.21
N ALA A 144 1.99 -3.64 12.97
CA ALA A 144 1.51 -4.10 11.68
C ALA A 144 -0.02 -3.93 11.54
N ASN A 145 -0.60 -2.88 12.13
CA ASN A 145 -2.04 -2.61 12.04
C ASN A 145 -2.48 -2.34 10.59
N PRO A 146 -3.43 -3.10 10.00
CA PRO A 146 -4.00 -2.81 8.69
C PRO A 146 -4.63 -1.42 8.64
N THR A 147 -4.52 -0.75 7.49
CA THR A 147 -5.08 0.60 7.29
C THR A 147 -5.92 0.62 6.02
N VAL A 148 -6.82 1.59 5.86
CA VAL A 148 -7.56 1.81 4.59
C VAL A 148 -6.59 1.85 3.41
N ASN A 149 -5.46 2.56 3.55
CA ASN A 149 -4.41 2.63 2.54
C ASN A 149 -3.80 1.26 2.17
N SER A 150 -3.74 0.29 3.08
CA SER A 150 -3.28 -1.08 2.79
C SER A 150 -4.21 -1.78 1.80
N PHE A 151 -5.53 -1.66 1.99
CA PHE A 151 -6.54 -2.22 1.10
C PHE A 151 -6.64 -1.44 -0.22
N THR A 152 -6.58 -0.10 -0.18
CA THR A 152 -6.63 0.75 -1.38
C THR A 152 -5.53 0.40 -2.39
N GLN A 153 -4.33 0.05 -1.92
CA GLN A 153 -3.25 -0.38 -2.81
C GLN A 153 -3.51 -1.75 -3.45
N VAL A 154 -4.16 -2.68 -2.74
CA VAL A 154 -4.59 -3.96 -3.35
C VAL A 154 -5.71 -3.70 -4.37
N LEU A 155 -6.68 -2.85 -4.04
CA LEU A 155 -7.73 -2.44 -4.98
C LEU A 155 -7.14 -1.83 -6.26
N ASN A 156 -6.10 -0.99 -6.12
CA ASN A 156 -5.36 -0.46 -7.25
C ASN A 156 -4.69 -1.56 -8.08
N ALA A 157 -4.01 -2.52 -7.43
CA ALA A 157 -3.42 -3.68 -8.12
C ALA A 157 -4.48 -4.45 -8.93
N CYS A 158 -5.65 -4.71 -8.34
CA CYS A 158 -6.78 -5.34 -9.01
C CYS A 158 -7.25 -4.51 -10.21
N ALA A 159 -7.52 -3.23 -10.02
CA ALA A 159 -8.07 -2.33 -11.04
C ALA A 159 -7.19 -2.22 -12.30
N TYR A 160 -5.88 -2.41 -12.16
CA TYR A 160 -4.89 -2.39 -13.24
C TYR A 160 -4.35 -3.78 -13.61
N THR A 161 -4.99 -4.86 -13.15
CA THR A 161 -4.69 -6.21 -13.61
C THR A 161 -5.08 -6.35 -15.08
N ARG A 162 -4.19 -6.97 -15.86
CA ARG A 162 -4.37 -7.28 -17.27
C ARG A 162 -4.18 -8.79 -17.43
N GLY A 163 -4.74 -9.34 -18.50
CA GLY A 163 -4.64 -10.77 -18.77
C GLY A 163 -5.92 -11.30 -19.39
N ASP A 164 -6.07 -12.62 -19.32
CA ASP A 164 -7.27 -13.29 -19.78
C ASP A 164 -8.44 -13.08 -18.81
N ARG A 165 -9.59 -13.68 -19.15
CA ARG A 165 -10.80 -13.53 -18.33
C ARG A 165 -10.62 -14.11 -16.93
N GLU A 166 -9.82 -15.16 -16.80
CA GLU A 166 -9.56 -15.84 -15.53
C GLU A 166 -8.75 -14.94 -14.59
N ASP A 167 -7.71 -14.28 -15.10
CA ASP A 167 -6.93 -13.27 -14.36
C ASP A 167 -7.83 -12.13 -13.88
N GLN A 168 -8.69 -11.62 -14.76
CA GLN A 168 -9.59 -10.51 -14.45
C GLN A 168 -10.64 -10.91 -13.39
N ASP A 169 -11.20 -12.12 -13.49
CA ASP A 169 -12.17 -12.64 -12.53
C ASP A 169 -11.53 -12.87 -11.15
N ARG A 170 -10.29 -13.39 -11.09
CA ARG A 170 -9.52 -13.49 -9.84
C ARG A 170 -9.27 -12.11 -9.22
N ALA A 171 -8.75 -11.16 -9.99
CA ALA A 171 -8.50 -9.81 -9.51
C ALA A 171 -9.77 -9.13 -9.01
N PHE A 172 -10.91 -9.35 -9.70
CA PHE A 172 -12.18 -8.79 -9.28
C PHE A 172 -12.73 -9.45 -8.01
N HIS A 173 -12.56 -10.77 -7.86
CA HIS A 173 -12.88 -11.47 -6.62
C HIS A 173 -12.11 -10.90 -5.43
N ILE A 174 -10.80 -10.69 -5.59
CA ILE A 174 -9.95 -10.05 -4.58
C ILE A 174 -10.45 -8.64 -4.27
N ALA A 175 -10.78 -7.83 -5.29
CA ALA A 175 -11.29 -6.48 -5.06
C ALA A 175 -12.57 -6.47 -4.21
N ARG A 176 -13.49 -7.42 -4.46
CA ARG A 176 -14.71 -7.60 -3.65
C ARG A 176 -14.41 -8.00 -2.22
N MET A 177 -13.45 -8.89 -2.00
CA MET A 177 -13.01 -9.25 -0.65
C MET A 177 -12.44 -8.04 0.08
N CYS A 178 -11.58 -7.25 -0.57
CA CYS A 178 -10.99 -6.05 0.01
C CYS A 178 -12.04 -5.00 0.39
N LEU A 179 -13.01 -4.71 -0.49
CA LEU A 179 -14.07 -3.75 -0.17
C LEU A 179 -14.95 -4.26 0.98
N ARG A 180 -15.33 -5.54 0.98
CA ARG A 180 -16.09 -6.13 2.09
C ARG A 180 -15.34 -6.03 3.41
N ASP A 181 -14.05 -6.36 3.42
CA ASP A 181 -13.23 -6.33 4.62
C ASP A 181 -13.11 -4.87 5.13
N LEU A 182 -12.92 -3.88 4.24
CA LEU A 182 -12.97 -2.45 4.60
C LEU A 182 -14.29 -2.02 5.26
N MET A 183 -15.41 -2.61 4.86
CA MET A 183 -16.74 -2.27 5.40
C MET A 183 -17.05 -2.97 6.73
N THR A 184 -16.35 -4.06 7.05
CA THR A 184 -16.74 -4.97 8.15
C THR A 184 -15.70 -5.07 9.25
N MET A 185 -14.45 -4.72 8.99
CA MET A 185 -13.38 -4.81 9.98
C MET A 185 -13.49 -3.71 11.05
N PRO A 186 -13.59 -4.06 12.34
CA PRO A 186 -13.67 -3.08 13.42
C PRO A 186 -12.44 -2.18 13.52
N GLU A 187 -11.26 -2.67 13.13
CA GLU A 187 -10.01 -1.92 13.17
C GLU A 187 -9.97 -0.76 12.14
N LEU A 188 -10.86 -0.78 11.15
CA LEU A 188 -10.95 0.21 10.07
C LEU A 188 -12.12 1.16 10.32
N GLU A 189 -12.12 1.80 11.49
CA GLU A 189 -13.16 2.75 11.88
C GLU A 189 -13.34 3.86 10.84
N GLY A 190 -14.58 4.05 10.38
CA GLY A 190 -14.94 4.98 9.31
C GLY A 190 -15.04 4.36 7.91
N GLY A 191 -14.64 3.09 7.74
CA GLY A 191 -14.82 2.33 6.51
C GLY A 191 -13.94 2.80 5.34
N PRO A 192 -14.31 2.48 4.08
CA PRO A 192 -13.59 2.92 2.90
C PRO A 192 -13.65 4.44 2.72
N ASP A 193 -12.53 5.03 2.29
CA ASP A 193 -12.47 6.43 1.87
C ASP A 193 -12.81 6.61 0.39
N ASN A 194 -12.88 7.86 -0.06
CA ASN A 194 -13.12 8.23 -1.46
C ASN A 194 -12.13 7.56 -2.43
N ILE A 195 -10.88 7.33 -1.99
CA ILE A 195 -9.86 6.68 -2.83
C ILE A 195 -10.18 5.20 -2.98
N ALA A 196 -10.47 4.48 -1.88
CA ALA A 196 -10.86 3.08 -1.91
C ALA A 196 -12.10 2.83 -2.78
N PHE A 197 -13.15 3.65 -2.62
CA PHE A 197 -14.34 3.56 -3.48
C PHE A 197 -14.00 3.78 -4.95
N SER A 198 -13.16 4.77 -5.23
CA SER A 198 -12.80 5.08 -6.61
C SER A 198 -11.98 3.96 -7.27
N GLU A 199 -11.03 3.37 -6.56
CA GLU A 199 -10.26 2.21 -7.06
C GLU A 199 -11.18 1.00 -7.29
N PHE A 200 -12.15 0.75 -6.41
CA PHE A 200 -13.12 -0.33 -6.61
C PHE A 200 -14.04 -0.08 -7.82
N LEU A 201 -14.53 1.15 -8.01
CA LEU A 201 -15.33 1.51 -9.20
C LEU A 201 -14.50 1.36 -10.48
N LEU A 202 -13.21 1.71 -10.44
CA LEU A 202 -12.31 1.47 -11.56
C LEU A 202 -12.13 -0.03 -11.84
N ALA A 203 -12.01 -0.86 -10.80
CA ALA A 203 -11.99 -2.32 -10.94
C ALA A 203 -13.28 -2.84 -11.58
N CYS A 204 -14.45 -2.31 -11.22
CA CYS A 204 -15.71 -2.64 -11.91
C CYS A 204 -15.63 -2.27 -13.40
N ALA A 205 -15.19 -1.04 -13.71
CA ALA A 205 -15.09 -0.58 -15.10
C ALA A 205 -14.16 -1.44 -15.97
N ASN A 206 -13.04 -1.89 -15.41
CA ASN A 206 -11.99 -2.58 -16.16
C ASN A 206 -12.14 -4.11 -16.17
N LEU A 207 -12.68 -4.71 -15.09
CA LEU A 207 -12.68 -6.18 -14.91
C LEU A 207 -14.05 -6.82 -15.15
N THR A 208 -15.13 -6.04 -15.17
CA THR A 208 -16.49 -6.56 -15.37
C THR A 208 -17.11 -6.09 -16.70
N PRO A 209 -17.71 -7.00 -17.49
CA PRO A 209 -18.40 -6.64 -18.72
C PRO A 209 -19.55 -5.68 -18.42
N PRO A 210 -19.84 -4.71 -19.31
CA PRO A 210 -21.04 -3.90 -19.21
C PRO A 210 -22.30 -4.78 -19.21
N GLY A 211 -23.22 -4.51 -18.28
CA GLY A 211 -24.44 -5.30 -18.14
C GLY A 211 -25.19 -4.97 -16.85
N VAL A 212 -26.35 -5.59 -16.69
CA VAL A 212 -27.25 -5.37 -15.54
C VAL A 212 -26.57 -5.70 -14.22
N ASP A 213 -25.78 -6.78 -14.17
CA ASP A 213 -25.07 -7.19 -12.95
C ASP A 213 -24.00 -6.17 -12.52
N ARG A 214 -23.27 -5.61 -13.51
CA ARG A 214 -22.28 -4.56 -13.25
C ARG A 214 -22.98 -3.29 -12.74
N ASP A 215 -24.07 -2.89 -13.38
CA ASP A 215 -24.84 -1.71 -12.99
C ASP A 215 -25.41 -1.86 -11.56
N ALA A 216 -25.98 -3.01 -11.22
CA ALA A 216 -26.51 -3.28 -9.88
C ALA A 216 -25.41 -3.20 -8.79
N LEU A 217 -24.22 -3.74 -9.07
CA LEU A 217 -23.09 -3.63 -8.15
C LEU A 217 -22.60 -2.19 -8.01
N VAL A 218 -22.39 -1.49 -9.14
CA VAL A 218 -21.92 -0.10 -9.16
C VAL A 218 -22.90 0.82 -8.44
N GLU A 219 -24.20 0.61 -8.62
CA GLU A 219 -25.25 1.31 -7.88
C GLU A 219 -25.12 1.09 -6.37
N SER A 220 -25.04 -0.16 -5.92
CA SER A 220 -24.91 -0.49 -4.50
C SER A 220 -23.67 0.15 -3.87
N VAL A 221 -22.53 0.10 -4.56
CA VAL A 221 -21.26 0.68 -4.08
C VAL A 221 -21.34 2.21 -4.05
N PHE A 222 -21.91 2.84 -5.07
CA PHE A 222 -22.05 4.29 -5.10
C PHE A 222 -23.00 4.80 -4.02
N GLN A 223 -24.12 4.09 -3.79
CA GLN A 223 -25.04 4.42 -2.69
C GLN A 223 -24.33 4.37 -1.33
N GLU A 224 -23.46 3.38 -1.10
CA GLU A 224 -22.69 3.30 0.14
C GLU A 224 -21.65 4.43 0.24
N CYS A 225 -20.98 4.77 -0.87
CA CYS A 225 -20.09 5.93 -0.95
C CYS A 225 -20.81 7.24 -0.60
N CYS A 226 -22.05 7.42 -1.07
CA CYS A 226 -22.90 8.57 -0.71
C CYS A 226 -23.23 8.59 0.77
N LYS A 227 -23.61 7.45 1.37
CA LYS A 227 -23.93 7.36 2.81
C LYS A 227 -22.73 7.71 3.70
N LEU A 228 -21.53 7.29 3.30
CA LEU A 228 -20.29 7.61 4.02
C LEU A 228 -19.76 9.02 3.72
N GLY A 229 -20.41 9.78 2.85
CA GLY A 229 -19.99 11.13 2.50
C GLY A 229 -18.66 11.18 1.75
N GLN A 230 -18.33 10.12 1.00
CA GLN A 230 -17.04 9.91 0.35
C GLN A 230 -17.04 10.23 -1.17
N VAL A 231 -18.07 10.89 -1.68
CA VAL A 231 -18.18 11.20 -3.12
C VAL A 231 -17.29 12.38 -3.47
N ASP A 232 -16.22 12.15 -4.22
CA ASP A 232 -15.37 13.19 -4.78
C ASP A 232 -15.38 13.17 -6.33
N LYS A 233 -14.55 14.03 -6.94
CA LYS A 233 -14.41 14.10 -8.40
C LYS A 233 -13.94 12.77 -9.01
N MET A 234 -13.06 12.05 -8.31
CA MET A 234 -12.45 10.81 -8.80
C MET A 234 -13.45 9.65 -8.73
N VAL A 235 -14.27 9.59 -7.67
CA VAL A 235 -15.41 8.68 -7.55
C VAL A 235 -16.39 8.90 -8.71
N LEU A 236 -16.80 10.14 -8.99
CA LEU A 236 -17.73 10.41 -10.10
C LEU A 236 -17.16 10.06 -11.48
N MET A 237 -15.87 10.33 -11.69
CA MET A 237 -15.21 9.98 -12.94
C MET A 237 -15.18 8.46 -13.14
N ASN A 238 -14.85 7.69 -12.10
CA ASN A 238 -14.84 6.23 -12.22
C ASN A 238 -16.24 5.62 -12.22
N LEU A 239 -17.22 6.26 -11.57
CA LEU A 239 -18.64 5.92 -11.69
C LEU A 239 -19.10 6.04 -13.15
N SER A 240 -18.77 7.12 -13.86
CA SER A 240 -19.22 7.31 -15.25
C SER A 240 -18.59 6.30 -16.22
N ARG A 241 -17.43 5.72 -15.87
CA ARG A 241 -16.79 4.63 -16.62
C ARG A 241 -17.41 3.27 -16.31
N ALA A 242 -17.83 3.05 -15.06
CA ALA A 242 -18.36 1.79 -14.59
C ALA A 242 -19.88 1.64 -14.82
N ALA A 243 -20.66 2.71 -14.72
CA ALA A 243 -22.10 2.68 -14.90
C ALA A 243 -22.50 2.84 -16.37
N SER A 244 -23.65 2.27 -16.76
CA SER A 244 -24.31 2.70 -17.99
C SER A 244 -24.72 4.18 -17.92
N ARG A 245 -24.88 4.85 -19.08
CA ARG A 245 -25.35 6.26 -19.12
C ARG A 245 -26.69 6.43 -18.40
N LYS A 246 -27.60 5.44 -18.54
CA LYS A 246 -28.91 5.45 -17.88
C LYS A 246 -28.75 5.45 -16.36
N LEU A 247 -27.92 4.54 -15.82
CA LEU A 247 -27.67 4.47 -14.39
C LEU A 247 -26.94 5.71 -13.86
N PHE A 248 -25.94 6.20 -14.59
CA PHE A 248 -25.21 7.41 -14.18
C PHE A 248 -26.15 8.61 -14.03
N VAL A 249 -27.04 8.82 -15.01
CA VAL A 249 -28.03 9.90 -14.97
C VAL A 249 -29.04 9.68 -13.84
N SER A 250 -29.50 8.45 -13.60
CA SER A 250 -30.44 8.19 -12.49
C SER A 250 -29.83 8.44 -11.12
N LEU A 251 -28.55 8.09 -10.92
CA LEU A 251 -27.86 8.27 -9.63
C LEU A 251 -27.47 9.73 -9.36
N THR A 252 -27.05 10.46 -10.39
CA THR A 252 -26.44 11.80 -10.20
C THR A 252 -27.35 12.94 -10.64
N SER A 253 -28.42 12.64 -11.41
CA SER A 253 -29.19 13.64 -12.16
C SER A 253 -28.31 14.45 -13.14
N ASP A 254 -27.22 13.84 -13.64
CA ASP A 254 -26.18 14.47 -14.49
C ASP A 254 -25.52 15.71 -13.86
N ARG A 255 -25.59 15.82 -12.53
CA ARG A 255 -25.01 16.94 -11.77
C ARG A 255 -23.49 16.82 -11.68
N ARG A 256 -22.82 17.98 -11.69
CA ARG A 256 -21.38 18.06 -11.41
C ARG A 256 -21.16 17.95 -9.89
N ILE A 257 -19.92 17.64 -9.50
CA ILE A 257 -19.53 17.50 -8.07
C ILE A 257 -19.98 18.68 -7.19
N ASN A 258 -19.96 19.92 -7.71
CA ASN A 258 -20.33 21.11 -6.96
C ASN A 258 -21.85 21.17 -6.68
N ASP A 259 -22.65 20.52 -7.51
CA ASP A 259 -24.12 20.56 -7.46
C ASP A 259 -24.71 19.32 -6.74
N LEU A 260 -23.86 18.37 -6.33
CA LEU A 260 -24.27 17.20 -5.55
C LEU A 260 -24.55 17.55 -4.09
N PRO A 261 -25.42 16.79 -3.40
CA PRO A 261 -25.71 16.97 -1.98
C PRO A 261 -24.43 17.06 -1.13
N GLU A 262 -24.38 18.01 -0.19
CA GLU A 262 -23.20 18.19 0.66
C GLU A 262 -22.93 16.97 1.55
N ASP A 263 -23.99 16.28 2.01
CA ASP A 263 -23.86 15.06 2.81
C ASP A 263 -23.13 13.94 2.06
N TRP A 264 -23.21 13.91 0.72
CA TRP A 264 -22.49 12.93 -0.09
C TRP A 264 -20.99 13.18 -0.16
N LYS A 265 -20.54 14.41 0.14
CA LYS A 265 -19.14 14.86 -0.06
C LYS A 265 -18.46 15.28 1.24
N CYS A 266 -19.16 15.20 2.38
CA CYS A 266 -18.76 15.82 3.64
C CYS A 266 -17.45 15.27 4.22
N ASN A 267 -17.05 14.05 3.87
CA ASN A 267 -15.88 13.36 4.39
C ASN A 267 -14.69 13.28 3.41
N THR A 268 -14.78 13.94 2.25
CA THR A 268 -13.75 13.89 1.19
C THR A 268 -12.56 14.82 1.40
N LYS A 269 -12.72 15.87 2.22
CA LYS A 269 -11.61 16.76 2.57
C LYS A 269 -10.74 16.02 3.56
N ARG A 270 -9.47 15.75 3.18
CA ARG A 270 -8.46 15.14 4.05
C ARG A 270 -8.63 15.67 5.47
N ARG A 271 -8.97 14.78 6.41
CA ARG A 271 -8.68 15.00 7.82
C ARG A 271 -7.17 15.20 7.89
N HIS A 272 -6.71 16.44 7.81
CA HIS A 272 -5.41 16.77 8.34
C HIS A 272 -5.47 16.36 9.80
N HIS A 273 -4.88 15.21 10.12
CA HIS A 273 -4.47 14.95 11.48
C HIS A 273 -3.60 16.13 11.88
N ARG A 274 -4.19 17.07 12.61
CA ARG A 274 -3.50 17.84 13.64
C ARG A 274 -2.92 16.79 14.58
N GLN A 275 -1.72 16.31 14.29
CA GLN A 275 -0.83 15.87 15.35
C GLN A 275 -0.26 17.15 15.96
N ASN A 276 -0.66 17.35 17.22
CA ASN A 276 -0.18 18.35 18.16
C ASN A 276 1.35 18.48 18.12
N ARG A 277 1.87 19.71 18.11
CA ARG A 277 2.64 20.31 19.23
C ARG A 277 3.73 19.40 19.79
#